data_AF-A0A0A8K4V1-F1
#
_entry.id   AF-A0A0A8K4V1-F1
#
_cell.length_a   1.000
_cell.length_b   1.000
_cell.length_c   1.000
_cell.angle_alpha   90.00
_cell.angle_beta   90.00
_cell.angle_gamma   90.00
#
_symmetry.space_group_name_H-M   'P 1'
#
loop_
_entity.id
_entity.type
_entity.pdbx_description
1 polymer ?
#
loop_
_entity_poly.entity_id
_entity_poly.type
_entity_poly.pdbx_seq_one_letter_code
_entity_poly.pdbx_strand_id
1 'polypeptide(L)'
;MTDFWLTDEEMDKEIEANRAACERFDNFDPDEDGWSEIWDGLFAILTEHMDEVREVFDLDPRKSVLFAKHPDLLWAACDPQQPVIYSPVFREFGMPVFDGGPAMTTLRYDPWTGKELPTSVRNAFFEEAERILGHDVGVLDEELDTLPDAYQSEAWWIEKGL
;
A
#
# COMPACT_ATOMS: atom_id res chain seq x y z
N MET A 1 24.47 3.04 2.45
CA MET A 1 23.38 2.07 2.59
C MET A 1 23.16 1.95 4.08
N THR A 2 22.02 2.41 4.57
CA THR A 2 21.53 2.00 5.87
C THR A 2 21.23 0.52 5.72
N ASP A 3 22.03 -0.34 6.37
CA ASP A 3 21.71 -1.75 6.44
C ASP A 3 20.33 -1.83 7.06
N PHE A 4 19.39 -2.39 6.29
CA PHE A 4 18.05 -2.67 6.79
C PHE A 4 18.22 -3.49 8.08
N TRP A 5 17.68 -2.99 9.19
CA TRP A 5 18.16 -3.37 10.52
C TRP A 5 17.73 -4.78 10.95
N LEU A 6 16.84 -5.43 10.20
CA LEU A 6 16.40 -6.81 10.43
C LEU A 6 17.15 -7.78 9.52
N THR A 7 17.54 -8.91 10.08
CA THR A 7 17.90 -10.11 9.32
C THR A 7 16.68 -10.68 8.59
N ASP A 8 16.90 -11.58 7.62
CA ASP A 8 15.79 -12.27 6.92
C ASP A 8 14.88 -13.03 7.89
N GLU A 9 15.45 -13.67 8.93
CA GLU A 9 14.69 -14.40 9.95
C GLU A 9 13.84 -13.45 10.82
N GLU A 10 14.38 -12.28 11.17
CA GLU A 10 13.63 -11.27 11.91
C GLU A 10 12.52 -10.67 11.04
N MET A 11 12.80 -10.38 9.77
CA MET A 11 11.80 -9.91 8.79
C MET A 11 10.64 -10.91 8.65
N ASP A 12 10.94 -12.19 8.46
CA ASP A 12 9.90 -13.23 8.31
C ASP A 12 9.00 -13.30 9.56
N LYS A 13 9.59 -13.14 10.75
CA LYS A 13 8.83 -13.11 12.00
C LYS A 13 7.93 -11.88 12.11
N GLU A 14 8.41 -10.71 11.71
CA GLU A 14 7.61 -9.49 11.76
C GLU A 14 6.50 -9.50 10.67
N ILE A 15 6.75 -10.06 9.49
CA ILE A 15 5.71 -10.30 8.47
C ILE A 15 4.57 -11.15 9.05
N GLU A 16 4.90 -12.24 9.75
CA GLU A 16 3.90 -13.09 10.38
C GLU A 16 3.12 -12.35 11.49
N ALA A 17 3.82 -11.52 12.28
CA ALA A 17 3.18 -10.68 13.29
C ALA A 17 2.21 -9.66 12.66
N ASN A 18 2.58 -9.05 11.53
CA ASN A 18 1.73 -8.11 10.80
C ASN A 18 0.49 -8.80 10.24
N ARG A 19 0.62 -10.02 9.70
CA ARG A 19 -0.55 -10.82 9.26
C ARG A 19 -1.51 -11.09 10.40
N ALA A 20 -0.99 -11.57 11.52
CA ALA A 20 -1.82 -11.85 12.70
C ALA A 20 -2.50 -10.58 13.23
N ALA A 21 -1.84 -9.42 13.12
CA ALA A 21 -2.45 -8.14 13.46
C ALA A 21 -3.59 -7.79 12.48
N CYS A 22 -3.38 -7.88 11.17
CA CYS A 22 -4.42 -7.66 10.17
C CYS A 22 -5.62 -8.61 10.38
N GLU A 23 -5.38 -9.91 10.57
CA GLU A 23 -6.46 -10.89 10.84
C GLU A 23 -7.26 -10.54 12.09
N ARG A 24 -6.59 -10.05 13.15
CA ARG A 24 -7.28 -9.58 14.36
C ARG A 24 -8.19 -8.39 14.04
N PHE A 25 -7.74 -7.46 13.20
CA PHE A 25 -8.51 -6.28 12.82
C PHE A 25 -9.66 -6.60 11.86
N ASP A 26 -9.49 -7.56 10.94
CA ASP A 26 -10.58 -8.01 10.05
C ASP A 26 -11.76 -8.61 10.84
N ASN A 27 -11.50 -9.13 12.05
CA ASN A 27 -12.50 -9.73 12.94
C ASN A 27 -12.96 -8.78 14.07
N PHE A 28 -12.60 -7.50 14.00
CA PHE A 28 -12.95 -6.50 15.01
C PHE A 28 -14.45 -6.14 14.95
N ASP A 29 -15.14 -6.20 16.11
CA ASP A 29 -16.54 -5.78 16.25
C ASP A 29 -16.62 -4.44 17.00
N PRO A 30 -16.93 -3.33 16.31
CA PRO A 30 -16.91 -2.00 16.91
C PRO A 30 -18.01 -1.74 17.96
N ASP A 31 -19.05 -2.58 18.03
CA ASP A 31 -20.18 -2.37 18.97
C ASP A 31 -19.96 -3.05 20.33
N GLU A 32 -19.05 -4.03 20.44
CA GLU A 32 -18.76 -4.75 21.70
C GLU A 32 -17.64 -4.11 22.53
N ASP A 33 -16.90 -3.20 21.91
CA ASP A 33 -15.54 -2.85 22.30
C ASP A 33 -15.43 -1.29 22.49
N GLY A 34 -15.12 -0.80 23.72
CA GLY A 34 -15.16 0.62 24.22
C GLY A 34 -14.05 1.68 23.84
N TRP A 35 -13.30 2.25 24.81
CA TRP A 35 -12.36 3.40 24.59
C TRP A 35 -10.91 3.03 24.20
N SER A 36 -10.48 1.78 24.44
CA SER A 36 -9.27 1.21 23.85
C SER A 36 -9.38 1.22 22.31
N GLU A 37 -10.60 1.22 21.82
CA GLU A 37 -10.95 0.86 20.46
C GLU A 37 -11.05 2.05 19.50
N ILE A 38 -10.86 3.27 20.00
CA ILE A 38 -10.50 4.38 19.12
C ILE A 38 -9.13 4.11 18.49
N TRP A 39 -8.19 3.54 19.25
CA TRP A 39 -6.87 3.17 18.71
C TRP A 39 -6.97 1.92 17.84
N ASP A 40 -7.73 0.90 18.23
CA ASP A 40 -7.92 -0.29 17.40
C ASP A 40 -8.70 0.01 16.10
N GLY A 41 -9.69 0.90 16.14
CA GLY A 41 -10.39 1.38 14.95
C GLY A 41 -9.50 2.20 14.02
N LEU A 42 -8.57 3.00 14.56
CA LEU A 42 -7.55 3.67 13.75
C LEU A 42 -6.68 2.65 13.01
N PHE A 43 -6.25 1.59 13.70
CA PHE A 43 -5.45 0.52 13.09
C PHE A 43 -6.25 -0.35 12.11
N ALA A 44 -7.56 -0.53 12.34
CA ALA A 44 -8.46 -1.18 11.37
C ALA A 44 -8.53 -0.36 10.08
N ILE A 45 -8.72 0.96 10.18
CA ILE A 45 -8.70 1.84 9.01
C ILE A 45 -7.34 1.77 8.30
N LEU A 46 -6.22 1.81 9.04
CA LEU A 46 -4.89 1.63 8.44
C LEU A 46 -4.76 0.31 7.70
N THR A 47 -5.29 -0.78 8.27
CA THR A 47 -5.27 -2.12 7.66
C THR A 47 -6.02 -2.13 6.33
N GLU A 48 -7.24 -1.57 6.27
CA GLU A 48 -8.00 -1.42 5.02
C GLU A 48 -7.23 -0.63 3.96
N HIS A 49 -6.52 0.43 4.36
CA HIS A 49 -5.71 1.21 3.41
C HIS A 49 -4.42 0.51 2.93
N MET A 50 -4.04 -0.59 3.56
CA MET A 50 -2.87 -1.39 3.19
C MET A 50 -3.24 -2.60 2.32
N ASP A 51 -4.50 -2.69 1.89
CA ASP A 51 -5.02 -3.83 1.12
C ASP A 51 -4.22 -4.11 -0.14
N GLU A 52 -3.79 -3.09 -0.89
CA GLU A 52 -2.99 -3.33 -2.10
C GLU A 52 -1.67 -4.07 -1.80
N VAL A 53 -0.99 -3.73 -0.70
CA VAL A 53 0.26 -4.41 -0.28
C VAL A 53 -0.05 -5.79 0.28
N ARG A 54 -1.17 -5.94 1.01
CA ARG A 54 -1.63 -7.22 1.55
C ARG A 54 -1.97 -8.19 0.43
N GLU A 55 -2.66 -7.75 -0.61
CA GLU A 55 -3.07 -8.58 -1.75
C GLU A 55 -1.90 -8.89 -2.70
N VAL A 56 -1.13 -7.88 -3.07
CA VAL A 56 -0.06 -8.04 -4.08
C VAL A 56 1.21 -8.63 -3.47
N PHE A 57 1.58 -8.17 -2.28
CA PHE A 57 2.85 -8.54 -1.65
C PHE A 57 2.70 -9.47 -0.47
N ASP A 58 1.48 -9.76 -0.01
CA ASP A 58 1.27 -10.64 1.13
C ASP A 58 2.00 -10.09 2.37
N LEU A 59 2.02 -8.76 2.50
CA LEU A 59 2.77 -7.98 3.50
C LEU A 59 4.30 -8.22 3.52
N ASP A 60 4.86 -8.84 2.48
CA ASP A 60 6.31 -9.00 2.33
C ASP A 60 6.90 -7.84 1.49
N PRO A 61 7.54 -6.84 2.13
CA PRO A 61 8.04 -5.66 1.42
C PRO A 61 9.12 -6.00 0.39
N ARG A 62 9.78 -7.16 0.52
CA ARG A 62 10.85 -7.61 -0.38
C ARG A 62 10.34 -7.96 -1.78
N LYS A 63 9.03 -8.15 -1.94
CA LYS A 63 8.41 -8.46 -3.24
C LYS A 63 8.27 -7.25 -4.16
N SER A 64 8.33 -6.03 -3.62
CA SER A 64 8.35 -4.81 -4.43
C SER A 64 9.72 -4.60 -5.08
N VAL A 65 9.73 -4.16 -6.34
CA VAL A 65 10.98 -3.78 -7.03
C VAL A 65 11.61 -2.51 -6.45
N LEU A 66 10.88 -1.77 -5.61
CA LEU A 66 11.38 -0.58 -4.91
C LEU A 66 12.11 -0.89 -3.60
N PHE A 67 12.02 -2.13 -3.08
CA PHE A 67 12.56 -2.51 -1.78
C PHE A 67 14.04 -2.18 -1.61
N ALA A 68 14.86 -2.47 -2.62
CA ALA A 68 16.30 -2.20 -2.55
C ALA A 68 16.65 -0.71 -2.37
N LYS A 69 15.75 0.21 -2.76
CA LYS A 69 15.97 1.66 -2.67
C LYS A 69 15.22 2.30 -1.50
N HIS A 70 14.07 1.75 -1.14
CA HIS A 70 13.14 2.30 -0.15
C HIS A 70 12.68 1.23 0.87
N PRO A 71 13.60 0.50 1.52
CA PRO A 71 13.22 -0.62 2.38
C PRO A 71 12.41 -0.15 3.60
N ASP A 72 12.76 1.00 4.18
CA ASP A 72 12.10 1.54 5.37
C ASP A 72 10.64 1.95 5.09
N LEU A 73 10.38 2.52 3.90
CA LEU A 73 9.03 2.91 3.47
C LEU A 73 8.14 1.72 3.15
N LEU A 74 8.68 0.72 2.45
CA LEU A 74 7.93 -0.50 2.13
C LEU A 74 7.68 -1.33 3.38
N TRP A 75 8.65 -1.38 4.31
CA TRP A 75 8.45 -1.95 5.63
C TRP A 75 7.28 -1.27 6.34
N ALA A 76 7.29 0.07 6.42
CA ALA A 76 6.20 0.82 7.02
C ALA A 76 4.86 0.58 6.31
N ALA A 77 4.86 0.45 4.98
CA ALA A 77 3.66 0.12 4.21
C ALA A 77 3.12 -1.30 4.40
N CYS A 78 3.88 -2.19 5.08
CA CYS A 78 3.46 -3.54 5.43
C CYS A 78 3.13 -3.70 6.93
N ASP A 79 3.42 -2.69 7.77
CA ASP A 79 3.11 -2.70 9.20
C ASP A 79 1.77 -1.98 9.46
N PRO A 80 0.71 -2.69 9.91
CA PRO A 80 -0.60 -2.11 10.15
C PRO A 80 -0.62 -1.05 11.25
N GLN A 81 0.49 -0.89 11.99
CA GLN A 81 0.65 0.14 13.00
C GLN A 81 1.28 1.44 12.48
N GLN A 82 1.69 1.49 11.21
CA GLN A 82 2.30 2.66 10.60
C GLN A 82 1.32 3.36 9.65
N PRO A 83 1.27 4.71 9.64
CA PRO A 83 0.39 5.46 8.76
C PRO A 83 1.02 5.69 7.38
N VAL A 84 1.78 4.72 6.87
CA VAL A 84 2.35 4.75 5.52
C VAL A 84 1.65 3.68 4.72
N ILE A 85 1.18 4.06 3.53
CA ILE A 85 0.57 3.14 2.58
C ILE A 85 1.33 3.21 1.28
N TYR A 86 1.31 2.11 0.53
CA TYR A 86 1.91 2.05 -0.80
C TYR A 86 0.89 1.51 -1.79
N SER A 87 0.66 2.29 -2.85
CA SER A 87 -0.10 1.82 -4.01
C SER A 87 0.86 1.25 -5.06
N PRO A 88 1.02 -0.08 -5.16
CA PRO A 88 1.82 -0.73 -6.20
C PRO A 88 1.38 -0.36 -7.61
N VAL A 89 0.07 -0.22 -7.86
CA VAL A 89 -0.44 0.10 -9.20
C VAL A 89 -0.07 1.52 -9.63
N PHE A 90 -0.12 2.50 -8.73
CA PHE A 90 0.19 3.90 -9.04
C PHE A 90 1.65 4.29 -8.78
N ARG A 91 2.44 3.41 -8.18
CA ARG A 91 3.79 3.70 -7.69
C ARG A 91 3.80 4.94 -6.77
N GLU A 92 2.90 4.93 -5.78
CA GLU A 92 2.70 6.04 -4.88
C GLU A 92 2.83 5.59 -3.42
N PHE A 93 3.65 6.29 -2.65
CA PHE A 93 3.56 6.22 -1.19
C PHE A 93 2.64 7.34 -0.69
N GLY A 94 1.93 7.09 0.39
CA GLY A 94 1.05 8.08 0.98
C GLY A 94 0.83 7.88 2.47
N MET A 95 0.07 8.80 3.03
CA MET A 95 -0.57 8.62 4.34
C MET A 95 -2.08 8.59 4.13
N PRO A 96 -2.81 7.64 4.72
CA PRO A 96 -4.26 7.57 4.56
C PRO A 96 -4.94 8.80 5.13
N VAL A 97 -6.04 9.21 4.50
CA VAL A 97 -6.94 10.22 5.03
C VAL A 97 -8.08 9.50 5.74
N PHE A 98 -8.23 9.75 7.04
CA PHE A 98 -9.27 9.11 7.85
C PHE A 98 -10.64 9.77 7.65
N ASP A 99 -11.12 9.79 6.40
CA ASP A 99 -12.44 10.28 6.01
C ASP A 99 -13.41 9.16 5.60
N GLY A 100 -12.95 7.90 5.68
CA GLY A 100 -13.74 6.71 5.33
C GLY A 100 -13.77 6.38 3.83
N GLY A 101 -12.97 7.07 3.02
CA GLY A 101 -12.74 6.73 1.60
C GLY A 101 -11.31 6.24 1.35
N PRO A 102 -10.97 5.83 0.12
CA PRO A 102 -9.61 5.37 -0.23
C PRO A 102 -8.61 6.54 -0.42
N ALA A 103 -8.95 7.73 0.07
CA ALA A 103 -8.14 8.91 -0.13
C ALA A 103 -6.83 8.82 0.66
N MET A 104 -5.76 9.31 0.06
CA MET A 104 -4.46 9.44 0.72
C MET A 104 -3.79 10.77 0.38
N THR A 105 -2.97 11.25 1.30
CA THR A 105 -2.00 12.32 1.03
C THR A 105 -0.73 11.70 0.46
N THR A 106 -0.50 11.86 -0.85
CA THR A 106 0.70 11.33 -1.51
C THR A 106 1.98 11.98 -0.97
N LEU A 107 2.96 11.14 -0.63
CA LEU A 107 4.30 11.55 -0.25
C LEU A 107 5.16 11.77 -1.51
N ARG A 108 5.83 12.93 -1.59
CA ARG A 108 6.84 13.21 -2.65
C ARG A 108 8.27 12.97 -2.20
N TYR A 109 8.49 12.98 -0.89
CA TYR A 109 9.79 12.78 -0.27
C TYR A 109 9.63 11.77 0.86
N ASP A 110 10.65 10.92 1.02
CA ASP A 110 10.79 10.01 2.13
C ASP A 110 10.80 10.81 3.46
N PRO A 111 9.90 10.52 4.41
CA PRO A 111 9.77 11.29 5.64
C PRO A 111 10.95 11.09 6.61
N TRP A 112 11.74 10.03 6.45
CA TRP A 112 12.92 9.75 7.27
C TRP A 112 14.20 10.29 6.64
N THR A 113 14.37 10.11 5.34
CA THR A 113 15.63 10.45 4.65
C THR A 113 15.59 11.77 3.87
N GLY A 114 14.40 12.29 3.58
CA GLY A 114 14.19 13.46 2.73
C GLY A 114 14.52 13.23 1.25
N LYS A 115 14.80 11.99 0.83
CA LYS A 115 15.04 11.65 -0.58
C LYS A 115 13.75 11.76 -1.38
N GLU A 116 13.87 12.22 -2.62
CA GLU A 116 12.74 12.23 -3.55
C GLU A 116 12.29 10.80 -3.85
N LEU A 117 10.98 10.60 -3.85
CA LEU A 117 10.34 9.31 -4.15
C LEU A 117 10.16 9.15 -5.66
N PRO A 118 10.02 7.90 -6.15
CA PRO A 118 9.71 7.65 -7.55
C PRO A 118 8.47 8.44 -8.00
N THR A 119 8.51 8.96 -9.23
CA THR A 119 7.37 9.68 -9.78
C THR A 119 6.17 8.76 -9.93
N SER A 120 5.01 9.23 -9.48
CA SER A 120 3.73 8.56 -9.68
C SER A 120 3.50 8.24 -11.16
N VAL A 121 2.94 7.05 -11.41
CA VAL A 121 2.47 6.62 -12.73
C VAL A 121 0.95 6.73 -12.86
N ARG A 122 0.25 7.36 -11.90
CA ARG A 122 -1.21 7.48 -11.87
C ARG A 122 -1.80 8.08 -13.14
N ASN A 123 -1.22 9.16 -13.68
CA ASN A 123 -1.72 9.74 -14.92
C ASN A 123 -1.56 8.76 -16.10
N ALA A 124 -0.41 8.11 -16.20
CA ALA A 124 -0.16 7.11 -17.24
C ALA A 124 -1.07 5.89 -17.10
N PHE A 125 -1.44 5.51 -15.86
CA PHE A 125 -2.41 4.45 -15.61
C PHE A 125 -3.77 4.82 -16.18
N PHE A 126 -4.31 5.99 -15.82
CA PHE A 126 -5.65 6.39 -16.29
C PHE A 126 -5.66 6.60 -17.81
N GLU A 127 -4.64 7.22 -18.39
CA GLU A 127 -4.52 7.33 -19.86
C GLU A 127 -4.57 5.96 -20.56
N GLU A 128 -3.94 4.94 -19.98
CA GLU A 128 -3.92 3.60 -20.54
C GLU A 128 -5.21 2.82 -20.26
N ALA A 129 -5.80 2.96 -19.07
CA ALA A 129 -7.09 2.38 -18.71
C ALA A 129 -8.22 2.91 -19.60
N GLU A 130 -8.31 4.24 -19.75
CA GLU A 130 -9.27 4.91 -20.63
C GLU A 130 -9.09 4.50 -22.10
N ARG A 131 -7.84 4.29 -22.53
CA ARG A 131 -7.54 3.79 -23.88
C ARG A 131 -8.00 2.34 -24.07
N ILE A 132 -7.92 1.49 -23.05
CA ILE A 132 -8.36 0.09 -23.08
C ILE A 132 -9.89 0.00 -23.05
N LEU A 133 -10.54 0.77 -22.17
CA LEU A 133 -11.99 0.74 -21.93
C LEU A 133 -12.79 1.58 -22.94
N GLY A 134 -12.16 2.60 -23.53
CA GLY A 134 -12.73 3.45 -24.57
C GLY A 134 -13.57 4.63 -24.07
N HIS A 135 -13.49 4.95 -22.79
CA HIS A 135 -14.14 6.11 -22.16
C HIS A 135 -13.36 6.56 -20.90
N ASP A 136 -13.68 7.74 -20.38
CA ASP A 136 -13.10 8.30 -19.16
C ASP A 136 -13.53 7.47 -17.92
N VAL A 137 -12.59 7.13 -17.04
CA VAL A 137 -12.85 6.33 -15.83
C VAL A 137 -12.30 6.98 -14.56
N GLY A 138 -12.99 6.76 -13.44
CA GLY A 138 -12.60 7.14 -12.10
C GLY A 138 -11.96 6.00 -11.31
N VAL A 139 -11.27 6.35 -10.22
CA VAL A 139 -10.59 5.38 -9.34
C VAL A 139 -11.51 4.38 -8.65
N LEU A 140 -12.82 4.67 -8.59
CA LEU A 140 -13.84 3.82 -7.96
C LEU A 140 -14.67 3.03 -8.98
N ASP A 141 -14.34 3.12 -10.27
CA ASP A 141 -15.12 2.46 -11.30
C ASP A 141 -14.75 0.97 -11.34
N GLU A 142 -15.75 0.10 -11.12
CA GLU A 142 -15.60 -1.37 -11.12
C GLU A 142 -15.05 -1.92 -12.45
N GLU A 143 -15.14 -1.15 -13.54
CA GLU A 143 -14.56 -1.52 -14.84
C GLU A 143 -13.04 -1.61 -14.80
N LEU A 144 -12.37 -0.96 -13.84
CA LEU A 144 -10.92 -1.09 -13.62
C LEU A 144 -10.52 -2.53 -13.28
N ASP A 145 -11.39 -3.29 -12.63
CA ASP A 145 -11.14 -4.71 -12.30
C ASP A 145 -11.14 -5.61 -13.54
N THR A 146 -11.62 -5.11 -14.68
CA THR A 146 -11.61 -5.83 -15.97
C THR A 146 -10.32 -5.61 -16.77
N LEU A 147 -9.45 -4.70 -16.31
CA LEU A 147 -8.13 -4.51 -16.89
C LEU A 147 -7.27 -5.78 -16.74
N PRO A 148 -6.26 -5.98 -17.59
CA PRO A 148 -5.34 -7.11 -17.44
C PRO A 148 -4.70 -7.15 -16.05
N ASP A 149 -4.46 -8.34 -15.49
CA ASP A 149 -3.93 -8.54 -14.13
C ASP A 149 -2.68 -7.71 -13.80
N ALA A 150 -1.85 -7.38 -14.80
CA ALA A 150 -0.69 -6.52 -14.62
C ALA A 150 -1.03 -5.13 -14.05
N TYR A 151 -2.24 -4.62 -14.34
CA TYR A 151 -2.78 -3.34 -13.85
C TYR A 151 -3.28 -3.41 -12.40
N GLN A 152 -3.08 -4.52 -11.70
CA GLN A 152 -3.36 -4.67 -10.26
C GLN A 152 -2.09 -4.65 -9.41
N SER A 153 -0.92 -4.43 -10.02
CA SER A 153 0.36 -4.50 -9.31
C SER A 153 1.42 -3.62 -9.97
N GLU A 154 2.66 -3.76 -9.51
CA GLU A 154 3.81 -3.10 -10.13
C GLU A 154 4.07 -3.57 -11.58
N ALA A 155 3.52 -4.72 -11.96
CA ALA A 155 3.85 -5.40 -13.21
C ALA A 155 3.63 -4.52 -14.43
N TRP A 156 2.51 -3.79 -14.54
CA TRP A 156 2.22 -3.03 -15.76
C TRP A 156 3.26 -1.93 -16.02
N TRP A 157 3.63 -1.14 -15.01
CA TRP A 157 4.58 -0.04 -15.22
C TRP A 157 6.02 -0.55 -15.36
N ILE A 158 6.34 -1.72 -14.78
CA ILE A 158 7.59 -2.43 -15.05
C ILE A 158 7.65 -2.86 -16.52
N GLU A 159 6.61 -3.50 -17.03
CA GLU A 159 6.52 -3.97 -18.42
C GLU A 159 6.60 -2.81 -19.42
N LYS A 160 6.06 -1.65 -19.05
CA LYS A 160 6.10 -0.42 -19.86
C LYS A 160 7.39 0.38 -19.69
N GLY A 161 8.24 0.03 -18.73
CA GLY A 161 9.52 0.70 -18.47
C GLY A 161 9.37 2.12 -17.91
N LEU A 162 8.32 2.36 -17.12
CA LEU A 162 8.04 3.65 -16.47
C LEU A 162 8.76 3.80 -15.14
#